data_AF-A0A9P4UA80-F1
#
_entry.id   AF-A0A9P4UA80-F1
#
_cell.length_a   1.000
_cell.length_b   1.000
_cell.length_c   1.000
_cell.angle_alpha   90.00
_cell.angle_beta   90.00
_cell.angle_gamma   90.00
#
_symmetry.space_group_name_H-M   'P 1'
#
loop_
_entity.id
_entity.type
_entity.pdbx_description
1 polymer ?
#
loop_
_entity_poly.entity_id
_entity_poly.type
_entity_poly.pdbx_seq_one_letter_code
_entity_poly.pdbx_strand_id
1 'polypeptide(L)' 'MKFTAVIAAVLSMAVVTIAAPVAVAEAEAQNHGMCVSSDGTTVTQITNC' A
#
# COMPACT_ATOMS: atom_id res chain seq x y z
N MET A 1 38.67 0.15 -4.94
CA MET A 1 37.80 1.16 -5.57
C MET A 1 36.67 0.54 -6.40
N LYS A 2 36.94 -0.35 -7.36
CA LYS A 2 35.88 -0.99 -8.19
C LYS A 2 34.91 -1.87 -7.37
N PHE A 3 35.43 -2.62 -6.40
CA PHE A 3 34.63 -3.52 -5.55
C PHE A 3 33.63 -2.76 -4.66
N THR A 4 34.04 -1.62 -4.10
CA THR A 4 33.20 -0.76 -3.25
C THR A 4 32.02 -0.18 -4.03
N ALA A 5 32.23 0.19 -5.30
CA ALA A 5 31.17 0.70 -6.16
C ALA A 5 30.10 -0.36 -6.48
N VAL A 6 30.52 -1.61 -6.69
CA VAL A 6 29.59 -2.73 -6.94
C VAL A 6 28.75 -3.02 -5.70
N ILE A 7 29.36 -3.04 -4.51
CA ILE A 7 28.65 -3.27 -3.26
C ILE A 7 27.62 -2.16 -3.00
N ALA A 8 28.01 -0.89 -3.20
CA ALA A 8 27.10 0.24 -3.03
C ALA A 8 25.91 0.20 -4.00
N ALA A 9 26.13 -0.21 -5.25
CA ALA A 9 25.06 -0.37 -6.23
C ALA A 9 24.05 -1.46 -5.82
N VAL A 10 24.53 -2.62 -5.35
CA VAL A 10 23.68 -3.73 -4.92
C VAL A 10 22.87 -3.37 -3.67
N LEU A 11 23.50 -2.76 -2.65
CA LEU A 11 22.78 -2.32 -1.44
C LEU A 11 21.72 -1.27 -1.75
N SER A 12 21.97 -0.37 -2.72
CA SER A 12 21.02 0.66 -3.12
C SER A 12 19.78 0.10 -3.81
N MET A 13 19.89 -1.08 -4.46
CA MET A 13 18.77 -1.76 -5.11
C MET A 13 17.96 -2.66 -4.16
N ALA A 14 18.53 -3.11 -3.05
CA ALA A 14 17.87 -3.98 -2.08
C ALA A 14 16.71 -3.31 -1.31
N VAL A 15 16.60 -1.99 -1.37
CA VAL A 15 15.53 -1.23 -0.69
C VAL A 15 14.18 -1.33 -1.42
N VAL A 16 14.19 -1.69 -2.71
CA VAL A 16 12.96 -1.72 -3.54
C VAL A 16 12.12 -2.98 -3.31
N THR A 17 12.70 -4.05 -2.74
CA THR A 17 11.96 -5.31 -2.52
C THR A 17 11.13 -5.33 -1.24
N ILE A 18 11.40 -4.44 -0.27
CA ILE A 18 10.71 -4.41 1.03
C ILE A 18 9.42 -3.57 0.97
N ALA A 19 9.27 -2.73 -0.05
CA ALA A 19 8.09 -1.88 -0.25
C ALA A 19 7.07 -2.46 -1.25
N ALA A 20 7.31 -3.66 -1.79
CA ALA A 20 6.28 -4.32 -2.59
C ALA A 20 5.09 -4.60 -1.65
N PRO A 21 3.87 -4.11 -1.96
CA PRO A 21 2.70 -4.47 -1.18
C PRO A 21 2.61 -6.00 -1.21
N VAL A 22 2.76 -6.62 -0.04
CA VAL A 22 2.39 -8.02 0.11
C VAL A 22 0.92 -8.08 -0.28
N ALA A 23 0.60 -8.88 -1.30
CA ALA A 23 -0.77 -9.19 -1.63
C ALA A 23 -1.37 -9.93 -0.42
N VAL A 24 -1.90 -9.15 0.52
CA VAL A 24 -2.85 -9.67 1.50
C VAL A 24 -4.02 -10.18 0.66
N ALA A 25 -4.62 -11.32 1.04
CA ALA A 25 -5.82 -11.79 0.36
C ALA A 25 -6.93 -10.76 0.58
N GLU A 26 -7.00 -9.76 -0.30
CA GLU A 26 -7.98 -8.69 -0.31
C GLU A 26 -9.27 -9.23 -0.93
N ALA A 27 -9.91 -10.19 -0.27
CA ALA A 27 -11.18 -10.73 -0.76
C ALA A 27 -12.40 -10.07 -0.12
N GLU A 28 -12.31 -9.37 1.03
CA GLU A 28 -13.53 -8.97 1.75
C GLU A 28 -13.53 -7.58 2.44
N ALA A 29 -12.50 -6.73 2.27
CA ALA A 29 -12.48 -5.42 2.93
C ALA A 29 -12.04 -4.25 2.05
N GLN A 30 -12.07 -4.42 0.73
CA GLN A 30 -11.91 -3.26 -0.14
C GLN A 30 -13.26 -2.58 -0.31
N ASN A 31 -13.39 -1.39 0.28
CA ASN A 31 -14.58 -0.53 0.30
C ASN A 31 -14.95 0.04 -1.10
N HIS A 32 -14.56 -0.65 -2.17
CA HIS A 32 -14.71 -0.22 -3.55
C HIS A 32 -16.19 -0.34 -3.94
N GLY A 33 -16.86 0.81 -4.11
CA GLY A 33 -18.30 0.88 -4.43
C GLY A 33 -19.21 1.24 -3.26
N MET A 34 -18.66 1.73 -2.14
CA MET A 34 -19.43 2.00 -0.93
C MET A 34 -19.66 3.50 -0.79
N CYS A 35 -20.91 3.89 -0.59
CA CYS A 35 -21.23 5.30 -0.35
C CYS A 35 -20.78 5.69 1.05
N VAL A 36 -20.23 6.89 1.15
CA VAL A 36 -19.96 7.52 2.43
C VAL A 36 -20.83 8.75 2.55
N SER A 37 -21.47 8.90 3.71
CA SER A 37 -22.27 10.06 4.05
C SER A 37 -21.75 10.68 5.35
N SER A 38 -21.86 12.00 5.47
CA SER A 38 -21.39 12.75 6.64
C SER A 38 -22.39 13.84 7.00
N ASP A 39 -22.65 13.99 8.29
CA ASP A 39 -23.42 15.11 8.87
C ASP A 39 -22.51 16.23 9.40
N GLY A 40 -21.21 16.18 9.08
CA GLY A 40 -20.19 17.12 9.55
C GLY A 40 -19.55 16.74 10.88
N THR A 41 -20.08 15.74 11.59
CA THR A 41 -19.50 15.23 12.85
C THR A 41 -19.18 13.74 12.79
N THR A 42 -19.97 12.97 12.05
CA THR A 42 -19.81 11.52 11.93
C THR A 42 -19.84 11.11 10.46
N VAL A 43 -18.86 10.30 10.06
CA VAL A 43 -18.84 9.66 8.74
C VAL A 43 -19.41 8.26 8.86
N THR A 44 -20.48 7.98 8.13
CA THR A 44 -21.11 6.66 8.08
C THR A 44 -20.91 6.04 6.70
N GLN A 45 -20.56 4.76 6.71
CA GLN A 45 -20.38 3.95 5.51
C GLN A 45 -21.69 3.21 5.20
N ILE A 46 -22.15 3.31 3.95
CA ILE A 46 -23.38 2.72 3.46
C ILE A 46 -23.03 1.58 2.52
N THR A 47 -23.48 0.37 2.87
CA THR A 47 -23.23 -0.83 2.07
C THR A 47 -24.15 -0.94 0.87
N ASN A 48 -23.60 -1.13 -0.33
CA ASN A 48 -24.33 -1.29 -1.60
C ASN A 48 -25.26 -0.11 -1.94
N CYS A 49 -24.71 1.09 -1.94
CA CYS A 49 -25.27 2.11 -2.82
C CYS A 49 -24.73 1.90 -4.26
#